data_AF-A0A935KNH8-F1
#
_entry.id   AF-A0A935KNH8-F1
#
_cell.length_a   1.000
_cell.length_b   1.000
_cell.length_c   1.000
_cell.angle_alpha   90.00
_cell.angle_beta   90.00
_cell.angle_gamma   90.00
#
_symmetry.space_group_name_H-M   'P 1'
#
loop_
_entity.id
_entity.type
_entity.pdbx_description
1 polymer ?
#
loop_
_entity_poly.entity_id
_entity_poly.type
_entity_poly.pdbx_seq_one_letter_code
_entity_poly.pdbx_strand_id
1 'polypeptide(L)'
;MRRKLRVVFDHDPQLAAATIDLSKHGLCVASDFVTPPGSQVNGTILLPDGQRVPFEGLVRWIRKVRGESTLGGTNRMGIRFPAPLGEAYTAFLDHMIGLAGPAVDEMAPVPTMPGRAGEAPPQLRFAPATAVATPRTSIPASELVELEWPVPPVGQVERLIATVQLSDLATGSERHPAGLALGRAAQWIDEAASRCLATLLPPGLQSAGVGLSLTLTHRPPLLVGAKIKVEVTITRVTARGRTVSLEARITEGSRELASGQLARIVVGHDG
;
A
#
# COMPACT_ATOMS: atom_id res chain seq x y z
N MET A 1 5.67 30.67 -6.06
CA MET A 1 4.80 29.48 -6.14
C MET A 1 5.34 28.59 -7.26
N ARG A 2 5.87 27.38 -6.97
CA ARG A 2 6.45 26.51 -8.02
C ARG A 2 5.31 25.92 -8.88
N ARG A 3 5.35 26.11 -10.20
CA ARG A 3 4.35 25.56 -11.13
C ARG A 3 4.53 24.04 -11.24
N LYS A 4 3.47 23.28 -10.98
CA LYS A 4 3.45 21.82 -11.21
C LYS A 4 3.25 21.57 -12.70
N LEU A 5 4.12 20.78 -13.31
CA LEU A 5 3.94 20.32 -14.69
C LEU A 5 3.27 18.95 -14.70
N ARG A 6 2.44 18.69 -15.71
CA ARG A 6 1.85 17.36 -15.92
C ARG A 6 2.86 16.46 -16.62
N VAL A 7 2.97 15.23 -16.14
CA VAL A 7 3.79 14.17 -16.74
C VAL A 7 2.86 13.08 -17.24
N VAL A 8 3.11 12.56 -18.43
CA VAL A 8 2.39 11.44 -19.03
C VAL A 8 3.40 10.34 -19.31
N PHE A 9 3.24 9.17 -18.71
CA PHE A 9 4.14 8.05 -18.96
C PHE A 9 3.67 7.22 -20.14
N ASP A 10 4.60 6.70 -20.95
CA ASP A 10 4.24 5.97 -22.18
C ASP A 10 3.52 4.64 -21.90
N HIS A 11 3.86 3.99 -20.79
CA HIS A 11 3.26 2.70 -20.41
C HIS A 11 1.80 2.83 -19.95
N ASP A 12 1.40 4.00 -19.46
CA ASP A 12 0.01 4.29 -19.08
C ASP A 12 -0.25 5.82 -19.12
N PRO A 13 -0.85 6.30 -20.22
CA PRO A 13 -1.17 7.70 -20.41
C PRO A 13 -2.26 8.25 -19.47
N GLN A 14 -3.02 7.37 -18.81
CA GLN A 14 -4.10 7.76 -17.91
C GLN A 14 -3.61 8.05 -16.49
N LEU A 15 -2.36 7.71 -16.17
CA LEU A 15 -1.78 7.98 -14.85
C LEU A 15 -1.73 9.47 -14.55
N ALA A 16 -2.31 9.84 -13.40
CA ALA A 16 -2.18 11.17 -12.84
C ALA A 16 -0.76 11.35 -12.27
N ALA A 17 0.08 12.09 -12.99
CA ALA A 17 1.44 12.39 -12.56
C ALA A 17 1.74 13.89 -12.71
N ALA A 18 2.34 14.47 -11.67
CA ALA A 18 2.69 15.88 -11.63
C ALA A 18 4.08 16.08 -11.01
N THR A 19 4.82 17.08 -11.49
CA THR A 19 6.15 17.38 -10.97
C THR A 19 6.07 18.09 -9.61
N ILE A 20 6.94 17.67 -8.69
CA ILE A 20 7.19 18.32 -7.39
C ILE A 20 8.43 19.20 -7.50
N ASP A 21 9.45 18.69 -8.19
CA ASP A 21 10.73 19.36 -8.37
C ASP A 21 11.29 19.07 -9.76
N LEU A 22 12.00 20.04 -10.32
CA LEU A 22 12.51 20.02 -11.68
C LEU A 22 13.98 20.42 -11.67
N SER A 23 14.79 19.74 -12.47
CA SER A 23 16.20 20.08 -12.69
C SER A 23 16.62 19.75 -14.12
N LYS A 24 17.80 20.22 -14.52
CA LYS A 24 18.40 19.90 -15.83
C LYS A 24 18.73 18.40 -15.98
N HIS A 25 18.95 17.69 -14.87
CA HIS A 25 19.40 16.30 -14.86
C HIS A 25 18.35 15.31 -14.37
N GLY A 26 17.13 15.76 -14.12
CA GLY A 26 16.08 14.90 -13.59
C GLY A 26 14.90 15.67 -13.04
N LEU A 27 13.92 14.94 -12.52
CA LEU A 27 12.75 15.51 -11.88
C LEU A 27 12.23 14.61 -10.75
N CYS A 28 11.44 15.19 -9.87
CA CYS A 28 10.69 14.48 -8.85
C CYS A 28 9.21 14.50 -9.24
N VAL A 29 8.60 13.32 -9.35
CA VAL A 29 7.19 13.16 -9.71
C VAL A 29 6.38 12.72 -8.49
N ALA A 30 5.25 13.39 -8.27
CA ALA A 30 4.11 12.87 -7.52
C ALA A 30 3.21 12.08 -8.48
N SER A 31 2.97 10.81 -8.18
CA SER A 31 2.16 9.93 -9.02
C SER A 31 1.49 8.86 -8.16
N ASP A 32 0.31 8.40 -8.56
CA ASP A 32 -0.34 7.26 -7.90
C ASP A 32 0.43 5.96 -8.15
N PHE A 33 1.17 5.92 -9.26
CA PHE A 33 2.06 4.85 -9.65
C PHE A 33 3.54 5.20 -9.42
N VAL A 34 4.33 4.25 -8.94
CA VAL A 34 5.80 4.37 -8.89
C VAL A 34 6.47 3.14 -9.46
N THR A 35 7.52 3.37 -10.23
CA THR A 35 8.37 2.31 -10.78
C THR A 35 9.56 2.07 -9.84
N PRO A 36 10.05 0.82 -9.66
CA PRO A 36 11.19 0.55 -8.78
C PRO A 36 12.47 1.33 -9.15
N PRO A 37 13.37 1.59 -8.18
CA PRO A 37 14.69 2.13 -8.47
C PRO A 37 15.47 1.22 -9.45
N GLY A 38 16.20 1.84 -10.37
CA GLY A 38 16.94 1.16 -11.45
C GLY A 38 16.11 0.89 -12.71
N SER A 39 14.79 1.11 -12.67
CA SER A 39 13.95 0.96 -13.86
C SER A 39 14.06 2.16 -14.79
N GLN A 40 14.04 1.87 -16.09
CA GLN A 40 13.93 2.87 -17.15
C GLN A 40 12.47 3.28 -17.33
N VAL A 41 12.22 4.57 -17.51
CA VAL A 41 10.90 5.15 -17.72
C VAL A 41 10.95 6.15 -18.85
N ASN A 42 9.94 6.09 -19.72
CA ASN A 42 9.76 7.01 -20.83
C ASN A 42 8.42 7.73 -20.69
N GLY A 43 8.35 8.95 -21.19
CA GLY A 43 7.14 9.73 -21.17
C GLY A 43 7.28 11.10 -21.79
N THR A 44 6.27 11.93 -21.55
CA THR A 44 6.19 13.30 -22.02
C THR A 44 5.89 14.25 -20.86
N ILE A 45 6.66 15.33 -20.77
CA ILE A 45 6.38 16.48 -19.89
C ILE A 45 5.55 17.49 -20.69
N LEU A 46 4.42 17.92 -20.14
CA LEU A 46 3.58 18.95 -20.74
C LEU A 46 3.96 20.31 -20.14
N LEU A 47 4.53 21.18 -20.98
CA LEU A 47 4.90 22.55 -20.62
C LEU A 47 3.65 23.47 -20.61
N PRO A 48 3.70 24.63 -19.93
CA PRO A 48 2.55 25.53 -19.80
C PRO A 48 2.07 26.15 -21.12
N ASP A 49 2.94 26.24 -22.12
CA ASP A 49 2.64 26.70 -23.48
C ASP A 49 2.01 25.60 -24.36
N GLY A 50 1.77 24.41 -23.80
CA GLY A 50 1.22 23.25 -24.50
C GLY A 50 2.28 22.42 -25.21
N GLN A 51 3.56 22.81 -25.18
CA GLN A 51 4.64 22.04 -25.78
C GLN A 51 4.84 20.71 -25.04
N ARG A 52 5.14 19.68 -25.83
CA ARG A 52 5.36 18.30 -25.36
C ARG A 52 6.84 17.98 -25.42
N VAL A 53 7.46 17.75 -24.27
CA VAL A 53 8.88 17.39 -24.20
C VAL A 53 8.99 15.91 -23.87
N PRO A 54 9.42 15.05 -24.81
CA PRO A 54 9.67 13.66 -24.51
C PRO A 54 10.88 13.53 -23.57
N PHE A 55 10.84 12.54 -22.68
CA PHE A 55 11.97 12.20 -21.83
C PHE A 55 12.16 10.68 -21.75
N GLU A 56 13.41 10.31 -21.57
CA GLU A 56 13.85 9.01 -21.13
C GLU A 56 14.59 9.21 -19.79
N GLY A 57 14.32 8.35 -18.81
CA GLY A 57 14.88 8.52 -17.48
C GLY A 57 15.07 7.22 -16.71
N LEU A 58 15.94 7.27 -15.71
CA LEU A 58 16.20 6.18 -14.78
C LEU A 58 15.65 6.53 -13.41
N VAL A 59 14.81 5.67 -12.84
CA VAL A 59 14.31 5.88 -11.47
C VAL A 59 15.45 5.67 -10.48
N ARG A 60 15.72 6.66 -9.64
CA ARG A 60 16.81 6.64 -8.65
C ARG A 60 16.34 6.27 -7.26
N TRP A 61 15.16 6.72 -6.88
CA TRP A 61 14.57 6.45 -5.58
C TRP A 61 13.05 6.52 -5.66
N ILE A 62 12.40 5.85 -4.72
CA ILE A 62 10.96 5.91 -4.52
C ILE A 62 10.66 6.24 -3.06
N ARG A 63 9.58 6.98 -2.85
CA ARG A 63 8.99 7.21 -1.53
C ARG A 63 7.50 6.90 -1.63
N LYS A 64 7.14 5.72 -1.14
CA LYS A 64 5.74 5.33 -1.01
C LYS A 64 5.13 6.01 0.21
N VAL A 65 3.90 6.47 0.09
CA VAL A 65 3.11 6.89 1.25
C VAL A 65 2.75 5.62 2.04
N ARG A 66 3.00 5.60 3.36
CA ARG A 66 2.70 4.46 4.23
C ARG A 66 1.53 4.82 5.16
N GLY A 67 0.57 3.92 5.32
CA GLY A 67 -0.52 4.00 6.32
C GLY A 67 -1.83 4.62 5.81
N GLU A 68 -2.89 4.45 6.60
CA GLU A 68 -4.27 4.95 6.37
C GLU A 68 -4.40 6.49 6.29
N SER A 69 -3.31 7.20 6.54
CA SER A 69 -3.30 8.67 6.59
C SER A 69 -3.03 9.27 5.22
N THR A 70 -4.09 9.44 4.44
CA THR A 70 -4.52 10.66 3.73
C THR A 70 -5.24 10.28 2.44
N LEU A 71 -6.56 10.55 2.37
CA LEU A 71 -7.22 10.77 1.09
C LEU A 71 -6.38 11.82 0.32
N GLY A 72 -5.67 11.39 -0.73
CA GLY A 72 -4.81 12.26 -1.55
C GLY A 72 -3.29 12.11 -1.37
N GLY A 73 -2.81 11.12 -0.61
CA GLY A 73 -1.38 10.83 -0.52
C GLY A 73 -0.80 10.23 -1.82
N THR A 74 -0.14 11.04 -2.65
CA THR A 74 0.52 10.55 -3.88
C THR A 74 1.92 9.99 -3.58
N ASN A 75 2.25 8.84 -4.17
CA ASN A 75 3.61 8.30 -4.13
C ASN A 75 4.59 9.25 -4.84
N ARG A 76 5.88 9.15 -4.51
CA ARG A 76 6.92 9.98 -5.13
C ARG A 76 8.04 9.13 -5.71
N MET A 77 8.60 9.58 -6.81
CA MET A 77 9.83 9.01 -7.35
C MET A 77 10.73 10.07 -7.95
N GLY A 78 12.03 9.88 -7.79
CA GLY A 78 13.06 10.69 -8.43
C GLY A 78 13.55 10.02 -9.71
N ILE A 79 13.48 10.74 -10.82
CA ILE A 79 13.89 10.28 -12.15
C ILE A 79 15.12 11.08 -12.55
N ARG A 80 16.19 10.39 -12.94
CA ARG A 80 17.40 11.00 -13.51
C ARG A 80 17.36 10.88 -15.03
N PHE A 81 17.64 11.96 -15.74
CA PHE A 81 17.81 11.93 -17.19
C PHE A 81 19.25 11.51 -17.53
N PRO A 82 19.45 10.52 -18.41
CA PRO A 82 20.78 10.14 -18.87
C PRO A 82 21.38 11.21 -19.82
N ALA A 83 20.52 11.93 -20.54
CA ALA A 83 20.87 13.02 -21.44
C ALA A 83 20.05 14.29 -21.10
N PRO A 84 20.54 15.49 -21.45
CA PRO A 84 19.75 16.71 -21.34
C PRO A 84 18.45 16.60 -22.14
N LEU A 85 17.35 17.09 -21.57
CA LEU A 85 16.10 17.25 -22.32
C LEU A 85 16.22 18.44 -23.28
N GLY A 86 15.49 18.39 -24.40
CA GLY A 86 15.60 19.37 -25.48
C GLY A 86 15.49 20.85 -25.07
N GLU A 87 15.86 21.75 -25.97
CA GLU A 87 16.02 23.19 -25.70
C GLU A 87 14.81 23.84 -25.02
N ALA A 88 13.59 23.44 -25.39
CA ALA A 88 12.34 23.92 -24.80
C ALA A 88 12.28 23.73 -23.26
N TYR A 89 12.69 22.56 -22.77
CA TYR A 89 12.69 22.29 -21.34
C TYR A 89 13.78 23.09 -20.63
N THR A 90 14.95 23.22 -21.25
CA THR A 90 16.05 24.02 -20.70
C THR A 90 15.68 25.50 -20.60
N ALA A 91 15.09 26.06 -21.66
CA ALA A 91 14.59 27.43 -21.68
C ALA A 91 13.50 27.66 -20.62
N PHE A 92 12.59 26.69 -20.44
CA PHE A 92 11.60 26.72 -19.38
C PHE A 92 12.23 26.77 -17.97
N LEU A 93 13.25 25.95 -17.72
CA LEU A 93 13.97 25.95 -16.44
C LEU A 93 14.70 27.26 -16.20
N ASP A 94 15.42 27.78 -17.19
CA ASP A 94 16.16 29.03 -17.08
C ASP A 94 15.20 30.22 -16.84
N HIS A 95 14.03 30.21 -17.48
CA HIS A 95 12.96 31.17 -17.22
C HIS A 95 12.42 31.07 -15.78
N MET A 96 12.19 29.85 -15.27
CA MET A 96 11.76 29.64 -13.89
C MET A 96 12.79 30.13 -12.85
N ILE A 97 14.08 29.94 -13.14
CA ILE A 97 15.17 30.42 -12.28
C ILE A 97 15.26 31.94 -12.33
N GLY A 98 15.18 32.55 -13.52
CA GLY A 98 15.19 34.01 -13.69
C GLY A 98 14.02 34.71 -12.98
N LEU A 99 12.84 34.07 -12.93
CA LEU A 99 11.69 34.56 -12.17
C LEU A 99 11.82 34.42 -10.66
N ALA A 100 12.68 33.52 -10.17
CA ALA A 100 12.90 33.32 -8.73
C ALA A 100 13.80 34.41 -8.11
N GLY A 101 14.37 35.31 -8.93
CA GLY A 101 15.41 36.25 -8.52
C GLY A 101 16.76 35.55 -8.30
N PRO A 102 17.87 36.30 -8.20
CA PRO A 102 19.14 35.72 -7.81
C PRO A 102 18.97 35.10 -6.42
N ALA A 103 19.07 33.77 -6.34
CA ALA A 103 19.26 33.10 -5.07
C ALA A 103 20.50 33.73 -4.44
N VAL A 104 20.35 34.27 -3.23
CA VAL A 104 21.46 34.85 -2.47
C VAL A 104 22.49 33.74 -2.29
N ASP A 105 23.56 33.84 -3.07
CA ASP A 105 24.65 32.90 -3.11
C ASP A 105 25.56 33.23 -1.92
N GLU A 106 25.22 32.67 -0.76
CA GLU A 106 26.12 32.65 0.40
C GLU A 106 25.99 31.30 1.12
N MET A 107 26.26 30.22 0.37
CA MET A 107 26.66 28.96 0.99
C MET A 107 28.09 29.11 1.48
N ALA A 108 28.24 29.58 2.72
CA ALA A 108 29.46 29.40 3.49
C ALA A 108 29.90 27.92 3.43
N PRO A 109 31.21 27.62 3.35
CA PRO A 109 31.69 26.26 3.28
C PRO A 109 31.22 25.47 4.50
N VAL A 110 30.47 24.39 4.26
CA VAL A 110 30.10 23.42 5.29
C VAL A 110 31.38 22.92 5.94
N PRO A 111 31.58 23.07 7.26
CA PRO A 111 32.78 22.59 7.92
C PRO A 111 32.88 21.07 7.75
N THR A 112 33.97 20.64 7.11
CA THR A 112 34.35 19.25 6.98
C THR A 112 34.56 18.66 8.37
N MET A 113 33.59 17.90 8.87
CA MET A 113 33.79 17.14 10.10
C MET A 113 34.88 16.08 9.87
N PRO A 114 35.93 16.01 10.72
CA PRO A 114 36.92 14.96 10.63
C PRO A 114 36.25 13.60 10.86
N GLY A 115 36.42 12.69 9.91
CA GLY A 115 35.90 11.33 9.99
C GLY A 115 36.46 10.60 11.22
N ARG A 116 35.59 10.19 12.13
CA ARG A 116 35.88 9.17 13.14
C ARG A 116 36.05 7.83 12.42
N ALA A 117 37.29 7.49 12.10
CA ALA A 117 37.67 6.11 11.84
C ALA A 117 37.65 5.35 13.17
N GLY A 118 36.81 4.32 13.29
CA GLY A 118 36.99 3.29 14.32
C GLY A 118 35.80 2.94 15.23
N GLU A 119 34.58 3.43 14.99
CA GLU A 119 33.42 2.98 15.78
C GLU A 119 32.66 1.87 15.01
N ALA A 120 32.82 0.62 15.48
CA ALA A 120 32.05 -0.51 14.97
C ALA A 120 30.55 -0.22 15.13
N PRO A 121 29.71 -0.55 14.13
CA PRO A 121 28.28 -0.29 14.20
C PRO A 121 27.70 -0.93 15.47
N PRO A 122 26.87 -0.21 16.24
CA PRO A 122 26.29 -0.76 17.46
C PRO A 122 25.47 -2.00 17.08
N GLN A 123 25.82 -3.14 17.66
CA GLN A 123 25.00 -4.34 17.53
C GLN A 123 23.66 -4.04 18.20
N LEU A 124 22.63 -3.83 17.38
CA LEU A 124 21.24 -3.75 17.82
C LEU A 124 20.86 -5.09 18.45
N ARG A 125 21.02 -5.20 19.77
CA ARG A 125 20.45 -6.29 20.55
C ARG A 125 18.96 -5.99 20.70
N PHE A 126 18.14 -6.70 19.92
CA PHE A 126 16.71 -6.74 20.17
C PHE A 126 16.49 -7.51 21.47
N ALA A 127 16.06 -6.80 22.52
CA ALA A 127 15.52 -7.48 23.70
C ALA A 127 14.31 -8.32 23.25
N PRO A 128 14.16 -9.57 23.73
CA PRO A 128 12.93 -10.32 23.50
C PRO A 128 11.75 -9.47 23.97
N ALA A 129 10.73 -9.35 23.12
CA ALA A 129 9.53 -8.58 23.44
C ALA A 129 8.84 -9.22 24.65
N THR A 130 9.14 -8.71 25.84
CA THR A 130 8.35 -8.99 27.03
C THR A 130 6.98 -8.39 26.75
N ALA A 131 5.99 -9.23 26.49
CA ALA A 131 4.62 -8.80 26.28
C ALA A 131 4.18 -8.01 27.52
N VAL A 132 4.15 -6.68 27.42
CA VAL A 132 3.55 -5.82 28.44
C VAL A 132 2.06 -6.11 28.37
N ALA A 133 1.57 -6.92 29.31
CA ALA A 133 0.15 -7.16 29.48
C ALA A 133 -0.50 -5.83 29.85
N THR A 134 -1.09 -5.14 28.88
CA THR A 134 -1.92 -3.98 29.13
C THR A 134 -3.05 -4.42 30.07
N PRO A 135 -3.27 -3.73 31.20
CA PRO A 135 -4.38 -4.06 32.08
C PRO A 135 -5.67 -4.01 31.28
N ARG A 136 -6.35 -5.17 31.20
CA ARG A 136 -7.66 -5.27 30.56
C ARG A 136 -8.63 -4.43 31.38
N THR A 137 -9.04 -3.29 30.85
CA THR A 137 -10.21 -2.58 31.36
C THR A 137 -11.41 -3.52 31.18
N SER A 138 -11.81 -4.22 32.24
CA SER A 138 -12.98 -5.08 32.23
C SER A 138 -14.21 -4.20 32.14
N ILE A 139 -14.85 -4.18 30.98
CA ILE A 139 -16.19 -3.63 30.84
C ILE A 139 -17.11 -4.47 31.76
N PRO A 140 -17.88 -3.84 32.67
CA PRO A 140 -18.76 -4.57 33.57
C PRO A 140 -19.76 -5.41 32.77
N ALA A 141 -19.88 -6.69 33.13
CA ALA A 141 -20.69 -7.67 32.40
C ALA A 141 -22.18 -7.29 32.31
N SER A 142 -22.64 -6.34 33.14
CA SER A 142 -24.02 -5.86 33.21
C SER A 142 -24.43 -4.87 32.12
N GLU A 143 -23.49 -4.29 31.36
CA GLU A 143 -23.81 -3.39 30.22
C GLU A 143 -23.88 -4.12 28.87
N LEU A 144 -23.66 -5.44 28.88
CA LEU A 144 -23.69 -6.24 27.66
C LEU A 144 -25.12 -6.58 27.26
N VAL A 145 -25.83 -5.62 26.65
CA VAL A 145 -27.16 -5.80 26.03
C VAL A 145 -27.22 -7.15 25.31
N GLU A 146 -28.14 -8.02 25.72
CA GLU A 146 -28.33 -9.32 25.09
C GLU A 146 -28.77 -9.13 23.63
N LEU A 147 -27.80 -9.24 22.73
CA LEU A 147 -28.02 -9.23 21.30
C LEU A 147 -28.69 -10.55 20.93
N GLU A 148 -30.02 -10.53 20.86
CA GLU A 148 -30.80 -11.63 20.31
C GLU A 148 -30.56 -11.70 18.80
N TRP A 149 -29.61 -12.55 18.45
CA TRP A 149 -29.17 -12.82 17.10
C TRP A 149 -29.40 -14.31 16.75
N PRO A 150 -29.96 -14.64 15.58
CA PRO A 150 -30.08 -16.02 15.13
C PRO A 150 -28.71 -16.60 14.75
N VAL A 151 -28.16 -17.50 15.57
CA VAL A 151 -26.81 -18.09 15.41
C VAL A 151 -26.53 -18.46 13.94
N PRO A 152 -25.47 -17.92 13.32
CA PRO A 152 -25.15 -18.21 11.93
C PRO A 152 -24.87 -19.71 11.75
N PRO A 153 -25.32 -20.35 10.66
CA PRO A 153 -25.07 -21.76 10.45
C PRO A 153 -23.57 -22.04 10.30
N VAL A 154 -23.02 -22.90 11.16
CA VAL A 154 -21.67 -23.44 11.01
C VAL A 154 -21.62 -24.23 9.70
N GLY A 155 -20.55 -24.05 8.92
CA GLY A 155 -20.40 -24.60 7.59
C GLY A 155 -20.88 -23.68 6.48
N GLN A 156 -21.48 -22.51 6.78
CA GLN A 156 -21.77 -21.50 5.77
C GLN A 156 -20.48 -21.07 5.07
N VAL A 157 -20.48 -21.13 3.74
CA VAL A 157 -19.35 -20.76 2.89
C VAL A 157 -19.71 -19.54 2.07
N GLU A 158 -18.83 -18.54 2.05
CA GLU A 158 -18.89 -17.42 1.12
C GLU A 158 -17.70 -17.47 0.16
N ARG A 159 -17.94 -17.05 -1.09
CA ARG A 159 -16.94 -17.05 -2.15
C ARG A 159 -16.79 -15.67 -2.77
N LEU A 160 -15.56 -15.20 -2.84
CA LEU A 160 -15.17 -13.99 -3.57
C LEU A 160 -14.23 -14.37 -4.71
N ILE A 161 -14.51 -13.88 -5.92
CA ILE A 161 -13.60 -14.02 -7.07
C ILE A 161 -12.91 -12.68 -7.28
N ALA A 162 -11.59 -12.69 -7.27
CA ALA A 162 -10.77 -11.50 -7.53
C ALA A 162 -9.86 -11.74 -8.74
N THR A 163 -9.56 -10.65 -9.45
CA THR A 163 -8.57 -10.65 -10.53
C THR A 163 -7.32 -9.96 -10.03
N VAL A 164 -6.19 -10.66 -10.06
CA VAL A 164 -4.91 -10.20 -9.53
C VAL A 164 -4.43 -8.99 -10.32
N GLN A 165 -4.18 -7.90 -9.62
CA GLN A 165 -3.55 -6.69 -10.14
C GLN A 165 -2.07 -6.66 -9.77
N LEU A 166 -1.30 -5.81 -10.44
CA LEU A 166 0.12 -5.62 -10.11
C LEU A 166 0.32 -5.17 -8.66
N SER A 167 -0.59 -4.35 -8.13
CA SER A 167 -0.58 -3.88 -6.74
C SER A 167 -0.81 -4.99 -5.71
N ASP A 168 -1.33 -6.14 -6.14
CA ASP A 168 -1.66 -7.26 -5.27
C ASP A 168 -0.45 -8.17 -5.03
N LEU A 169 0.63 -7.97 -5.80
CA LEU A 169 1.82 -8.79 -5.74
C LEU A 169 2.84 -8.27 -4.71
N ALA A 170 3.50 -9.22 -4.08
CA ALA A 170 4.65 -9.02 -3.22
C ALA A 170 5.71 -8.17 -3.94
N THR A 171 6.11 -7.07 -3.31
CA THR A 171 7.17 -6.20 -3.87
C THR A 171 8.55 -6.78 -3.58
N GLY A 172 9.57 -6.37 -4.33
CA GLY A 172 10.93 -6.97 -4.30
C GLY A 172 11.68 -6.96 -2.96
N SER A 173 11.11 -6.39 -1.88
CA SER A 173 11.61 -6.60 -0.51
C SER A 173 11.20 -7.95 0.10
N GLU A 174 10.22 -8.64 -0.49
CA GLU A 174 9.77 -9.96 -0.09
C GLU A 174 10.56 -11.03 -0.85
N ARG A 175 10.82 -12.19 -0.22
CA ARG A 175 11.69 -13.26 -0.77
C ARG A 175 11.25 -13.80 -2.13
N HIS A 176 10.00 -13.54 -2.55
CA HIS A 176 9.39 -14.06 -3.77
C HIS A 176 8.74 -12.92 -4.57
N PRO A 177 9.49 -12.21 -5.44
CA PRO A 177 8.88 -11.24 -6.36
C PRO A 177 7.85 -11.98 -7.22
N ALA A 178 6.62 -11.45 -7.28
CA ALA A 178 5.42 -12.08 -7.87
C ALA A 178 4.71 -13.17 -7.02
N GLY A 179 4.95 -13.21 -5.71
CA GLY A 179 4.01 -13.84 -4.77
C GLY A 179 2.78 -12.97 -4.50
N LEU A 180 1.74 -13.53 -3.88
CA LEU A 180 0.63 -12.73 -3.35
C LEU A 180 1.10 -11.91 -2.14
N ALA A 181 0.85 -10.61 -2.11
CA ALA A 181 1.17 -9.76 -0.97
C ALA A 181 0.30 -10.10 0.24
N LEU A 182 0.91 -10.19 1.43
CA LEU A 182 0.22 -10.55 2.68
C LEU A 182 -0.93 -9.59 3.02
N GLY A 183 -0.68 -8.28 2.91
CA GLY A 183 -1.71 -7.28 3.18
C GLY A 183 -2.92 -7.43 2.26
N ARG A 184 -2.69 -7.83 1.01
CA ARG A 184 -3.77 -8.03 0.04
C ARG A 184 -4.56 -9.30 0.29
N ALA A 185 -3.87 -10.40 0.61
CA ALA A 185 -4.51 -11.64 1.04
C ALA A 185 -5.41 -11.41 2.26
N ALA A 186 -4.91 -10.69 3.27
CA ALA A 186 -5.66 -10.33 4.45
C ALA A 186 -6.91 -9.50 4.11
N GLN A 187 -6.78 -8.51 3.23
CA GLN A 187 -7.90 -7.66 2.81
C GLN A 187 -9.01 -8.46 2.12
N TRP A 188 -8.68 -9.33 1.18
CA TRP A 188 -9.71 -10.14 0.50
C TRP A 188 -10.40 -11.13 1.42
N ILE A 189 -9.66 -11.71 2.37
CA ILE A 189 -10.24 -12.58 3.40
C ILE A 189 -11.21 -11.80 4.29
N ASP A 190 -10.82 -10.59 4.70
CA ASP A 190 -11.67 -9.72 5.51
C ASP A 190 -12.95 -9.29 4.76
N GLU A 191 -12.82 -8.96 3.47
CA GLU A 191 -13.94 -8.61 2.59
C GLU A 191 -14.90 -9.79 2.42
N ALA A 192 -14.37 -10.98 2.10
CA ALA A 192 -15.18 -12.19 1.96
C ALA A 192 -15.90 -12.56 3.27
N ALA A 193 -15.22 -12.44 4.41
CA ALA A 193 -15.82 -12.68 5.72
C ALA A 193 -16.89 -11.65 6.10
N SER A 194 -16.65 -10.38 5.79
CA SER A 194 -17.62 -9.30 6.01
C SER A 194 -18.88 -9.53 5.19
N ARG A 195 -18.75 -9.94 3.92
CA ARG A 195 -19.88 -10.34 3.07
C ARG A 195 -20.64 -11.54 3.62
N CYS A 196 -19.91 -12.58 4.02
CA CYS A 196 -20.49 -13.80 4.61
C CYS A 196 -21.39 -13.48 5.81
N LEU A 197 -20.94 -12.59 6.69
CA LEU A 197 -21.72 -12.19 7.85
C LEU A 197 -22.81 -11.18 7.51
N ALA A 198 -22.56 -10.22 6.62
CA ALA A 198 -23.54 -9.21 6.23
C ALA A 198 -24.86 -9.81 5.74
N THR A 199 -24.82 -10.94 5.01
CA THR A 199 -26.04 -11.63 4.55
C THR A 199 -26.80 -12.34 5.67
N LEU A 200 -26.15 -12.59 6.79
CA LEU A 200 -26.74 -13.25 7.94
C LEU A 200 -27.19 -12.22 8.98
N LEU A 201 -26.70 -10.98 8.91
CA LEU A 201 -26.93 -9.97 9.94
C LEU A 201 -28.30 -9.28 9.89
N PRO A 202 -29.11 -9.32 10.98
CA PRO A 202 -30.24 -8.43 11.14
C PRO A 202 -29.81 -6.97 10.97
N PRO A 203 -30.73 -6.12 10.52
CA PRO A 203 -30.51 -4.67 10.47
C PRO A 203 -30.00 -4.12 11.80
N GLY A 204 -29.04 -3.20 11.74
CA GLY A 204 -28.45 -2.54 12.91
C GLY A 204 -27.23 -3.26 13.50
N LEU A 205 -26.92 -4.47 13.04
CA LEU A 205 -25.72 -5.19 13.46
C LEU A 205 -24.64 -5.18 12.40
N GLN A 206 -23.39 -5.13 12.86
CA GLN A 206 -22.20 -5.13 12.03
C GLN A 206 -21.20 -6.15 12.57
N SER A 207 -20.24 -6.55 11.73
CA SER A 207 -19.14 -7.39 12.17
C SER A 207 -17.81 -6.65 12.07
N ALA A 208 -16.99 -6.77 13.11
CA ALA A 208 -15.64 -6.20 13.15
C ALA A 208 -14.60 -7.33 13.25
N GLY A 209 -13.55 -7.26 12.46
CA GLY A 209 -12.41 -8.18 12.56
C GLY A 209 -11.62 -7.91 13.83
N VAL A 210 -11.34 -8.95 14.62
CA VAL A 210 -10.57 -8.82 15.88
C VAL A 210 -9.26 -9.59 15.88
N GLY A 211 -9.08 -10.53 14.94
CA GLY A 211 -7.83 -11.26 14.81
C GLY A 211 -7.78 -12.05 13.51
N LEU A 212 -6.61 -12.06 12.89
CA LEU A 212 -6.33 -12.82 11.67
C LEU A 212 -4.99 -13.54 11.85
N SER A 213 -5.01 -14.86 11.66
CA SER A 213 -3.82 -15.70 11.54
C SER A 213 -3.79 -16.25 10.12
N LEU A 214 -2.77 -15.91 9.34
CA LEU A 214 -2.70 -16.23 7.92
C LEU A 214 -1.35 -16.86 7.58
N THR A 215 -1.39 -17.99 6.88
CA THR A 215 -0.23 -18.64 6.28
C THR A 215 -0.27 -18.43 4.77
N LEU A 216 0.80 -17.86 4.21
CA LEU A 216 0.99 -17.73 2.77
C LEU A 216 1.90 -18.84 2.24
N THR A 217 1.45 -19.51 1.18
CA THR A 217 2.27 -20.49 0.47
C THR A 217 2.77 -19.88 -0.83
N HIS A 218 4.04 -19.46 -0.84
CA HIS A 218 4.69 -18.97 -2.06
C HIS A 218 5.14 -20.15 -2.93
N ARG A 219 4.35 -20.49 -3.96
CA ARG A 219 4.71 -21.38 -5.08
C ARG A 219 4.37 -20.65 -6.41
N PRO A 220 4.80 -21.11 -7.61
CA PRO A 220 5.32 -20.29 -8.73
C PRO A 220 4.55 -18.99 -9.04
N PRO A 221 5.20 -17.98 -9.64
CA PRO A 221 4.70 -16.59 -9.66
C PRO A 221 3.23 -16.47 -10.04
N LEU A 222 2.49 -15.69 -9.25
CA LEU A 222 1.10 -15.33 -9.52
C LEU A 222 1.07 -14.28 -10.63
N LEU A 223 0.35 -14.57 -11.71
CA LEU A 223 0.30 -13.68 -12.87
C LEU A 223 -0.69 -12.54 -12.64
N VAL A 224 -0.35 -11.34 -13.13
CA VAL A 224 -1.35 -10.26 -13.27
C VAL A 224 -2.43 -10.72 -14.24
N GLY A 225 -3.69 -10.50 -13.87
CA GLY A 225 -4.87 -11.00 -14.58
C GLY A 225 -5.31 -12.40 -14.15
N ALA A 226 -4.55 -13.10 -13.29
CA ALA A 226 -4.99 -14.38 -12.74
C ALA A 226 -6.30 -14.22 -11.97
N LYS A 227 -7.21 -15.19 -12.13
CA LYS A 227 -8.43 -15.26 -11.33
C LYS A 227 -8.19 -16.13 -10.11
N ILE A 228 -8.35 -15.53 -8.95
CA ILE A 228 -8.27 -16.23 -7.67
C ILE A 228 -9.66 -16.35 -7.03
N LYS A 229 -9.83 -17.40 -6.24
CA LYS A 229 -11.02 -17.67 -5.45
C LYS A 229 -10.65 -17.57 -3.98
N VAL A 230 -11.36 -16.73 -3.25
CA VAL A 230 -11.27 -16.61 -1.79
C VAL A 230 -12.52 -17.25 -1.21
N GLU A 231 -12.34 -18.29 -0.40
CA GLU A 231 -13.41 -18.98 0.30
C GLU A 231 -13.24 -18.77 1.79
N VAL A 232 -14.34 -18.41 2.46
CA VAL A 232 -14.40 -18.33 3.92
C VAL A 232 -15.54 -19.21 4.43
N THR A 233 -15.27 -19.99 5.46
CA THR A 233 -16.22 -20.93 6.06
C THR A 233 -16.38 -20.63 7.52
N ILE A 234 -17.62 -20.47 8.00
CA ILE A 234 -17.89 -20.33 9.44
C ILE A 234 -17.62 -21.67 10.11
N THR A 235 -16.65 -21.74 11.02
CA THR A 235 -16.28 -22.99 11.71
C THR A 235 -16.78 -23.04 13.14
N ARG A 236 -16.93 -21.88 13.79
CA ARG A 236 -17.41 -21.82 15.17
C ARG A 236 -18.13 -20.51 15.44
N VAL A 237 -19.17 -20.59 16.24
CA VAL A 237 -19.86 -19.43 16.81
C VAL A 237 -19.94 -19.65 18.32
N THR A 238 -19.48 -18.69 19.11
CA THR A 238 -19.44 -18.83 20.58
C THR A 238 -20.68 -18.29 21.27
N ALA A 239 -20.81 -18.63 22.56
CA ALA A 239 -22.01 -18.49 23.36
C ALA A 239 -22.57 -17.07 23.29
N ARG A 240 -23.75 -16.94 22.65
CA ARG A 240 -24.50 -15.72 22.29
C ARG A 240 -24.22 -15.11 20.91
N GLY A 241 -23.60 -15.83 19.97
CA GLY A 241 -23.49 -15.36 18.57
C GLY A 241 -22.47 -14.24 18.35
N ARG A 242 -21.83 -13.75 19.41
CA ARG A 242 -21.00 -12.54 19.37
C ARG A 242 -19.63 -12.75 18.76
N THR A 243 -19.03 -13.93 18.85
CA THR A 243 -17.75 -14.21 18.19
C THR A 243 -17.96 -15.29 17.15
N VAL A 244 -17.54 -14.99 15.92
CA VAL A 244 -17.57 -15.91 14.80
C VAL A 244 -16.14 -16.21 14.39
N SER A 245 -15.78 -17.49 14.42
CA SER A 245 -14.51 -17.99 13.88
C SER A 245 -14.74 -18.51 12.47
N LEU A 246 -13.84 -18.13 11.57
CA LEU A 246 -13.88 -18.49 10.17
C LEU A 246 -12.55 -19.11 9.77
N GLU A 247 -12.61 -20.13 8.91
CA GLU A 247 -11.45 -20.59 8.14
C GLU A 247 -11.48 -19.96 6.76
N ALA A 248 -10.32 -19.56 6.26
CA ALA A 248 -10.18 -18.90 4.98
C ALA A 248 -9.17 -19.63 4.10
N ARG A 249 -9.45 -19.70 2.79
CA ARG A 249 -8.53 -20.22 1.77
C ARG A 249 -8.56 -19.32 0.53
N ILE A 250 -7.38 -19.08 -0.04
CA ILE A 250 -7.22 -18.40 -1.33
C ILE A 250 -6.64 -19.41 -2.31
N THR A 251 -7.31 -19.64 -3.43
CA THR A 251 -6.86 -20.57 -4.47
C THR A 251 -6.82 -19.93 -5.86
N GLU A 252 -5.93 -20.42 -6.72
CA GLU A 252 -5.94 -20.18 -8.16
C GLU A 252 -6.13 -21.54 -8.85
N GLY A 253 -7.32 -21.79 -9.40
CA GLY A 253 -7.69 -23.14 -9.83
C GLY A 253 -7.62 -24.14 -8.65
N SER A 254 -6.80 -25.19 -8.79
CA SER A 254 -6.54 -26.20 -7.75
C SER A 254 -5.39 -25.84 -6.79
N ARG A 255 -4.69 -24.73 -7.04
CA ARG A 255 -3.51 -24.32 -6.29
C ARG A 255 -3.90 -23.45 -5.10
N GLU A 256 -3.53 -23.86 -3.88
CA GLU A 256 -3.66 -23.02 -2.69
C GLU A 256 -2.53 -21.97 -2.65
N LEU A 257 -2.92 -20.71 -2.49
CA LEU A 257 -2.02 -19.56 -2.35
C LEU A 257 -1.89 -19.12 -0.89
N ALA A 258 -3.00 -19.18 -0.13
CA ALA A 258 -3.03 -18.79 1.27
C ALA A 258 -4.11 -19.58 2.01
N SER A 259 -3.91 -19.81 3.30
CA SER A 259 -4.92 -20.35 4.20
C SER A 259 -4.74 -19.78 5.61
N GLY A 260 -5.85 -19.62 6.33
CA GLY A 260 -5.81 -18.96 7.63
C GLY A 260 -7.09 -19.09 8.43
N GLN A 261 -7.06 -18.51 9.61
CA GLN A 261 -8.18 -18.38 10.52
C GLN A 261 -8.41 -16.92 10.87
N LEU A 262 -9.68 -16.54 10.92
CA LEU A 262 -10.14 -15.20 11.23
C LEU A 262 -11.15 -15.29 12.38
N ALA A 263 -11.07 -14.36 13.31
CA ALA A 263 -12.10 -14.14 14.32
C ALA A 263 -12.75 -12.77 14.08
N ARG A 264 -14.07 -12.75 14.06
CA ARG A 264 -14.88 -11.52 14.01
C ARG A 264 -15.78 -11.45 15.24
N ILE A 265 -16.07 -10.23 15.66
CA ILE A 265 -17.11 -9.97 16.65
C ILE A 265 -18.31 -9.30 15.98
N VAL A 266 -19.51 -9.60 16.46
CA VAL A 266 -20.74 -8.89 16.09
C VAL A 266 -20.95 -7.76 17.09
N VAL A 267 -21.15 -6.56 16.56
CA VAL A 267 -21.41 -5.33 17.33
C VAL A 267 -22.73 -4.72 16.87
N GLY A 268 -23.49 -4.21 17.82
CA GLY A 268 -24.67 -3.38 17.53
C GLY A 268 -24.27 -1.92 17.39
N HIS A 269 -25.04 -1.16 16.63
CA HIS A 269 -24.99 0.29 16.73
C HIS A 269 -25.70 0.67 18.04
N ASP A 270 -24.93 1.02 19.08
CA ASP A 270 -25.52 1.69 20.24
C ASP A 270 -26.10 3.02 19.73
N GLY A 271 -27.42 3.19 19.90
CA GLY A 271 -28.15 4.40 19.54
C GLY A 271 -27.98 5.49 20.58
#